data_AF-Q9L588-F1
#
_entry.id   AF-Q9L588-F1
#
_cell.length_a   1.000
_cell.length_b   1.000
_cell.length_c   1.000
_cell.angle_alpha   90.00
_cell.angle_beta   90.00
_cell.angle_gamma   90.00
#
_symmetry.space_group_name_H-M   'P 1'
#
loop_
_entity.id
_entity.type
_entity.pdbx_description
1 polymer ?
#
loop_
_entity_poly.entity_id
_entity_poly.type
_entity_poly.pdbx_seq_one_letter_code
_entity_poly.pdbx_strand_id
1 'polypeptide(L)'
;IPAYNDYIARSQAAEGVSLADGLKIRIAENLQDGACKGPDADPSTGVVGNEDVGKFGKAVITDNAYNPGAKEPGDENGCQVLITYGEGTAGEKVSSLIKGKKLQLNQLVNGSYTQGDGTDLPAKFIPNAVKKSQ
;
A
#
# COMPACT_ATOMS: atom_id res chain seq x y z
N ILE A 1 2.09 25.20 -16.34
CA ILE A 1 0.84 25.01 -15.54
C ILE A 1 1.15 24.02 -14.40
N PRO A 2 1.82 24.48 -13.32
CA PRO A 2 2.29 23.61 -12.24
C PRO A 2 1.17 22.88 -11.48
N ALA A 3 0.02 23.53 -11.28
CA ALA A 3 -1.10 22.97 -10.54
C ALA A 3 -1.76 21.76 -11.24
N TYR A 4 -1.78 21.75 -12.58
CA TYR A 4 -2.35 20.63 -13.35
C TYR A 4 -1.49 19.37 -13.24
N ASN A 5 -0.17 19.52 -13.37
CA ASN A 5 0.76 18.39 -13.21
C ASN A 5 0.68 17.80 -11.79
N ASP A 6 0.50 18.66 -10.79
CA ASP A 6 0.29 18.23 -9.41
C ASP A 6 -1.03 17.46 -9.22
N TYR A 7 -2.10 17.90 -9.89
CA TYR A 7 -3.39 17.19 -9.86
C TYR A 7 -3.30 15.80 -10.51
N ILE A 8 -2.63 15.68 -11.66
CA ILE A 8 -2.42 14.39 -12.32
C ILE A 8 -1.60 13.45 -11.44
N ALA A 9 -0.52 13.95 -10.84
CA ALA A 9 0.29 13.17 -9.90
C ALA A 9 -0.53 12.69 -8.70
N ARG A 10 -1.38 13.54 -8.10
CA ARG A 10 -2.26 13.14 -6.99
C ARG A 10 -3.31 12.10 -7.42
N SER A 11 -3.87 12.26 -8.62
CA SER A 11 -4.85 11.33 -9.18
C SER A 11 -4.24 9.94 -9.41
N GLN A 12 -3.00 9.89 -9.91
CA GLN A 12 -2.25 8.65 -10.08
C GLN A 12 -1.86 8.04 -8.72
N ALA A 13 -1.46 8.87 -7.75
CA ALA A 13 -1.10 8.40 -6.42
C ALA A 13 -2.28 7.71 -5.70
N ALA A 14 -3.50 8.19 -5.91
CA ALA A 14 -4.71 7.65 -5.28
C ALA A 14 -4.99 6.18 -5.63
N GLU A 15 -4.62 5.72 -6.84
CA GLU A 15 -4.77 4.31 -7.22
C GLU A 15 -4.01 3.38 -6.26
N GLY A 16 -2.84 3.80 -5.79
CA GLY A 16 -2.04 3.04 -4.83
C GLY A 16 -2.80 2.68 -3.56
N VAL A 17 -3.60 3.62 -3.03
CA VAL A 17 -4.43 3.37 -1.84
C VAL A 17 -5.56 2.41 -2.16
N SER A 18 -6.18 2.51 -3.34
CA SER A 18 -7.19 1.53 -3.78
C SER A 18 -6.64 0.11 -3.89
N LEU A 19 -5.41 -0.05 -4.41
CA LEU A 19 -4.74 -1.36 -4.46
C LEU A 19 -4.47 -1.90 -3.04
N ALA A 20 -3.98 -1.04 -2.14
CA ALA A 20 -3.74 -1.43 -0.75
C ALA A 20 -5.04 -1.83 -0.03
N ASP A 21 -6.16 -1.16 -0.30
CA ASP A 21 -7.47 -1.56 0.22
C ASP A 21 -7.89 -2.95 -0.29
N GLY A 22 -7.60 -3.27 -1.55
CA GLY A 22 -7.82 -4.61 -2.11
C GLY A 22 -7.01 -5.72 -1.41
N LEU A 23 -5.84 -5.38 -0.87
CA LEU A 23 -4.98 -6.32 -0.12
C LEU A 23 -5.45 -6.59 1.31
N LYS A 24 -6.39 -5.81 1.87
CA LYS A 24 -6.85 -5.99 3.27
C LYS A 24 -7.43 -7.37 3.54
N ILE A 25 -8.18 -7.91 2.59
CA ILE A 25 -8.78 -9.25 2.73
C ILE A 25 -7.69 -10.30 2.79
N ARG A 26 -6.67 -10.19 1.92
CA ARG A 26 -5.53 -11.12 1.90
C ARG A 26 -4.74 -11.07 3.21
N ILE A 27 -4.48 -9.86 3.74
CA ILE A 27 -3.84 -9.71 5.05
C ILE A 27 -4.68 -10.37 6.15
N ALA A 28 -5.99 -10.14 6.16
CA ALA A 28 -6.89 -10.73 7.16
C ALA A 28 -6.91 -12.27 7.10
N GLU A 29 -6.82 -12.85 5.91
CA GLU A 29 -6.68 -14.29 5.71
C GLU A 29 -5.32 -14.80 6.22
N ASN A 30 -4.21 -14.17 5.81
CA ASN A 30 -2.87 -14.55 6.24
C ASN A 30 -2.69 -14.47 7.77
N LEU A 31 -3.34 -13.49 8.41
CA LEU A 31 -3.29 -13.32 9.86
C LEU A 31 -3.94 -14.48 10.63
N GLN A 32 -4.74 -15.34 9.99
CA GLN A 32 -5.22 -16.58 10.60
C GLN A 32 -4.06 -17.54 10.90
N ASP A 33 -2.98 -17.46 10.11
CA ASP A 33 -1.74 -18.22 10.30
C ASP A 33 -0.68 -17.43 11.11
N GLY A 34 -1.05 -16.24 11.62
CA GLY A 34 -0.16 -15.39 12.43
C GLY A 34 0.91 -14.64 11.64
N ALA A 35 0.76 -14.51 10.32
CA ALA A 35 1.71 -13.82 9.45
C ALA A 35 1.01 -12.74 8.60
N CYS A 36 1.73 -11.67 8.27
CA CYS A 36 1.18 -10.64 7.37
C CYS A 36 1.11 -11.13 5.92
N LYS A 37 2.12 -11.89 5.48
CA LYS A 37 2.19 -12.51 4.16
C LYS A 37 1.71 -13.95 4.19
N GLY A 38 1.09 -14.34 3.08
CA GLY A 38 0.75 -15.71 2.75
C GLY A 38 1.74 -16.29 1.74
N PRO A 39 1.46 -17.49 1.23
CA PRO A 39 2.23 -18.07 0.12
C PRO A 39 2.26 -17.16 -1.11
N ASP A 40 3.27 -17.33 -1.95
CA ASP A 40 3.34 -16.64 -3.24
C ASP A 40 2.20 -17.07 -4.17
N ALA A 41 1.91 -16.24 -5.17
CA ALA A 41 0.82 -16.50 -6.10
C ALA A 41 1.02 -17.82 -6.85
N ASP A 42 0.00 -18.67 -6.83
CA ASP A 42 -0.04 -19.95 -7.54
C ASP A 42 -1.41 -20.12 -8.22
N PRO A 43 -1.49 -19.90 -9.53
CA PRO A 43 -2.73 -20.04 -10.30
C PRO A 43 -3.32 -21.45 -10.26
N SER A 44 -2.53 -22.48 -9.98
CA SER A 44 -3.00 -23.87 -9.95
C SER A 44 -3.81 -24.20 -8.70
N THR A 45 -3.58 -23.45 -7.62
CA THR A 45 -4.27 -23.60 -6.33
C THR A 45 -5.24 -22.45 -6.04
N GLY A 46 -5.24 -21.40 -6.86
CA GLY A 46 -6.05 -20.20 -6.66
C GLY A 46 -5.47 -19.20 -5.67
N VAL A 47 -4.24 -19.42 -5.19
CA VAL A 47 -3.52 -18.49 -4.32
C VAL A 47 -3.16 -17.24 -5.10
N VAL A 48 -3.64 -16.09 -4.65
CA VAL A 48 -3.44 -14.79 -5.30
C VAL A 48 -2.14 -14.08 -4.88
N GLY A 49 -1.48 -14.55 -3.83
CA GLY A 49 -0.21 -14.02 -3.33
C GLY A 49 -0.29 -12.65 -2.66
N ASN A 50 0.87 -12.03 -2.51
CA ASN A 50 1.08 -10.84 -1.66
C ASN A 50 1.10 -9.50 -2.42
N GLU A 51 0.81 -9.52 -3.72
CA GLU A 51 0.94 -8.34 -4.59
C GLU A 51 -0.37 -8.02 -5.31
N ASP A 52 -0.60 -6.74 -5.56
CA ASP A 52 -1.62 -6.25 -6.49
C ASP A 52 -1.02 -5.18 -7.41
N VAL A 53 -1.24 -5.31 -8.72
CA VAL A 53 -0.57 -4.50 -9.75
C VAL A 53 -1.63 -3.66 -10.48
N GLY A 54 -1.61 -2.35 -10.24
CA GLY A 54 -2.46 -1.39 -10.94
C GLY A 54 -1.82 -0.80 -12.19
N LYS A 55 -2.37 0.32 -12.64
CA LYS A 55 -1.83 1.06 -13.78
C LYS A 55 -0.57 1.85 -13.43
N PHE A 56 -0.59 2.60 -12.33
CA PHE A 56 0.42 3.57 -11.96
C PHE A 56 1.37 3.08 -10.88
N GLY A 57 1.06 1.98 -10.21
CA GLY A 57 1.93 1.38 -9.19
C GLY A 57 1.59 -0.07 -8.89
N LYS A 58 2.45 -0.68 -8.07
CA LYS A 58 2.28 -2.01 -7.50
C LYS A 58 2.25 -1.91 -5.99
N ALA A 59 1.27 -2.53 -5.36
CA ALA A 59 1.16 -2.65 -3.92
C ALA A 59 1.61 -4.05 -3.47
N VAL A 60 2.42 -4.13 -2.43
CA VAL A 60 2.99 -5.39 -1.93
C VAL A 60 2.84 -5.45 -0.42
N ILE A 61 2.29 -6.55 0.10
CA ILE A 61 2.35 -6.86 1.53
C ILE A 61 3.81 -7.17 1.88
N THR A 62 4.38 -6.41 2.80
CA THR A 62 5.80 -6.52 3.17
C THR A 62 6.07 -7.71 4.10
N ASP A 63 7.34 -8.08 4.26
CA ASP A 63 7.78 -9.11 5.21
C ASP A 63 7.82 -8.63 6.67
N ASN A 64 7.21 -7.47 7.00
CA ASN A 64 7.20 -6.99 8.39
C ASN A 64 6.43 -7.96 9.29
N ALA A 65 6.93 -8.14 10.52
CA ALA A 65 6.35 -9.09 11.46
C ALA A 65 4.98 -8.62 11.98
N TYR A 66 4.02 -9.53 12.03
CA TYR A 66 2.77 -9.31 12.75
C TYR A 66 3.05 -9.08 14.24
N ASN A 67 2.37 -8.09 14.83
CA ASN A 67 2.43 -7.78 16.25
C ASN A 67 1.16 -8.30 16.96
N PRO A 68 1.18 -9.52 17.51
CA PRO A 68 0.03 -10.06 18.24
C PRO A 68 -0.26 -9.31 19.56
N GLY A 69 0.66 -8.47 20.02
CA GLY A 69 0.52 -7.65 21.23
C GLY A 69 -0.28 -6.37 21.03
N ALA A 70 -0.48 -5.91 19.78
CA ALA A 70 -1.35 -4.79 19.46
C ALA A 70 -2.82 -5.19 19.67
N LYS A 71 -3.54 -4.46 20.52
CA LYS A 71 -4.92 -4.80 20.91
C LYS A 71 -5.90 -3.66 20.69
N GLU A 72 -5.44 -2.42 20.74
CA GLU A 72 -6.31 -1.27 20.59
C GLU A 72 -6.56 -0.98 19.11
N PRO A 73 -7.75 -0.48 18.72
CA PRO A 73 -8.10 -0.23 17.32
C PRO A 73 -7.11 0.67 16.56
N GLY A 74 -6.43 1.57 17.27
CA GLY A 74 -5.45 2.51 16.74
C GLY A 74 -4.01 2.01 16.74
N ASP A 75 -3.72 0.85 17.32
CA ASP A 75 -2.38 0.28 17.34
C ASP A 75 -2.01 -0.27 15.96
N GLU A 76 -0.74 -0.18 15.59
CA GLU A 76 -0.23 -0.87 14.40
C GLU A 76 -0.16 -2.37 14.67
N ASN A 77 -0.82 -3.16 13.82
CA ASN A 77 -0.80 -4.62 13.93
C ASN A 77 0.51 -5.22 13.38
N GLY A 78 1.44 -4.40 12.91
CA GLY A 78 2.72 -4.82 12.33
C GLY A 78 2.66 -5.10 10.82
N CYS A 79 1.49 -5.33 10.22
CA CYS A 79 1.40 -5.52 8.78
C CYS A 79 1.53 -4.21 8.02
N GLN A 80 2.26 -4.23 6.91
CA GLN A 80 2.49 -3.05 6.09
C GLN A 80 2.31 -3.39 4.62
N VAL A 81 1.78 -2.44 3.86
CA VAL A 81 1.71 -2.48 2.39
C VAL A 81 2.65 -1.40 1.84
N LEU A 82 3.55 -1.79 0.95
CA LEU A 82 4.41 -0.88 0.22
C LEU A 82 3.91 -0.70 -1.20
N ILE A 83 3.55 0.52 -1.57
CA ILE A 83 3.17 0.89 -2.93
C ILE A 83 4.39 1.50 -3.62
N THR A 84 4.79 0.98 -4.77
CA THR A 84 5.84 1.58 -5.62
C THR A 84 5.24 2.09 -6.93
N TYR A 85 5.33 3.40 -7.17
CA TYR A 85 4.80 4.04 -8.38
C TYR A 85 5.78 3.90 -9.55
N GLY A 86 5.25 3.58 -10.73
CA GLY A 86 6.03 3.23 -11.92
C GLY A 86 6.31 1.74 -12.08
N GLU A 87 5.90 0.90 -11.11
CA GLU A 87 5.91 -0.57 -11.21
C GLU A 87 4.54 -1.15 -11.60
N GLY A 88 3.58 -0.30 -11.97
CA GLY A 88 2.30 -0.73 -12.54
C GLY A 88 2.40 -1.08 -14.02
N THR A 89 1.27 -1.42 -14.65
CA THR A 89 1.20 -1.79 -16.07
C THR A 89 1.59 -0.65 -17.04
N ALA A 90 1.50 0.61 -16.60
CA ALA A 90 2.00 1.74 -17.39
C ALA A 90 3.54 1.89 -17.34
N GLY A 91 4.22 1.16 -16.45
CA GLY A 91 5.65 1.26 -16.23
C GLY A 91 6.09 2.71 -15.98
N GLU A 92 7.09 3.16 -16.73
CA GLU A 92 7.60 4.52 -16.62
C GLU A 92 6.67 5.63 -17.13
N LYS A 93 5.53 5.29 -17.77
CA LYS A 93 4.53 6.26 -18.26
C LYS A 93 3.60 6.76 -17.15
N VAL A 94 4.19 7.08 -16.00
CA VAL A 94 3.56 7.71 -14.83
C VAL A 94 4.11 9.14 -14.69
N SER A 95 3.44 10.01 -13.94
CA SER A 95 3.92 11.38 -13.69
C SER A 95 5.35 11.36 -13.13
N SER A 96 6.22 12.16 -13.73
CA SER A 96 7.62 12.29 -13.29
C SER A 96 7.76 12.78 -11.85
N LEU A 97 6.71 13.37 -11.28
CA LEU A 97 6.65 13.85 -9.90
C LEU A 97 6.50 12.72 -8.87
N ILE A 98 6.07 11.52 -9.30
CA ILE A 98 5.86 10.36 -8.43
C ILE A 98 6.55 9.09 -8.94
N LYS A 99 7.13 9.09 -10.15
CA LYS A 99 7.84 7.93 -10.70
C LYS A 99 8.94 7.45 -9.74
N GLY A 100 8.93 6.16 -9.42
CA GLY A 100 9.88 5.52 -8.50
C GLY A 100 9.65 5.85 -7.03
N LYS A 101 8.61 6.65 -6.70
CA LYS A 101 8.26 6.96 -5.31
C LYS A 101 7.48 5.82 -4.67
N LYS A 102 7.51 5.81 -3.35
CA LYS A 102 6.98 4.81 -2.45
C LYS A 102 6.02 5.46 -1.46
N LEU A 103 4.89 4.80 -1.26
CA LEU A 103 3.96 5.07 -0.17
C LEU A 103 3.85 3.80 0.67
N GLN A 104 4.37 3.83 1.89
CA GLN A 104 4.19 2.76 2.85
C GLN A 104 2.94 3.04 3.67
N LEU A 105 2.11 2.02 3.85
CA LEU A 105 0.91 2.06 4.67
C LEU A 105 1.05 1.02 5.78
N ASN A 106 1.02 1.47 7.03
CA ASN A 106 0.95 0.61 8.20
C ASN A 106 -0.52 0.28 8.47
N GLN A 107 -0.84 -1.00 8.68
CA GLN A 107 -2.18 -1.42 9.01
C GLN A 107 -2.40 -1.34 10.53
N LEU A 108 -3.53 -0.78 10.92
CA LEU A 108 -3.96 -0.74 12.31
C LEU A 108 -4.76 -2.00 12.65
N VAL A 109 -4.94 -2.30 13.94
CA VAL A 109 -5.74 -3.44 14.42
C VAL A 109 -7.16 -3.44 13.84
N ASN A 110 -7.77 -2.26 13.65
CA ASN A 110 -9.09 -2.13 13.04
C ASN A 110 -9.11 -2.27 11.50
N GLY A 111 -7.97 -2.62 10.88
CA GLY A 111 -7.81 -2.77 9.44
C GLY A 111 -7.66 -1.46 8.66
N SER A 112 -7.64 -0.31 9.33
CA SER A 112 -7.37 0.99 8.69
C SER A 112 -5.89 1.13 8.31
N TYR A 113 -5.59 2.10 7.45
CA TYR A 113 -4.21 2.42 7.07
C TYR A 113 -3.80 3.80 7.56
N THR A 114 -2.56 3.89 8.02
CA THR A 114 -1.84 5.15 8.25
C THR A 114 -0.52 5.12 7.48
N GLN A 115 -0.01 6.29 7.12
CA GLN A 115 1.27 6.40 6.43
C GLN A 115 2.40 5.89 7.33
N GLY A 116 3.25 5.02 6.78
CA GLY A 116 4.47 4.52 7.41
C GLY A 116 5.73 5.29 7.00
N ASP A 117 6.82 5.06 7.73
CA ASP A 117 8.09 5.80 7.59
C ASP A 117 8.88 5.46 6.32
N GLY A 118 8.59 4.35 5.64
CA GLY A 118 9.16 4.01 4.34
C GLY A 118 8.63 4.83 3.16
N THR A 119 7.83 5.87 3.42
CA THR A 119 7.24 6.74 2.40
C THR A 119 8.22 7.82 1.93
N ASP A 120 8.50 7.87 0.62
CA ASP A 120 9.22 8.99 -0.01
C ASP A 120 8.34 9.79 -1.01
N LEU A 121 7.06 9.41 -1.15
CA LEU A 121 6.07 10.16 -1.90
C LEU A 121 5.87 11.55 -1.26
N PRO A 122 6.01 12.66 -2.02
CA PRO A 122 5.80 14.00 -1.47
C PRO A 122 4.42 14.16 -0.84
N ALA A 123 4.37 14.78 0.35
CA ALA A 123 3.14 14.92 1.15
C ALA A 123 1.94 15.55 0.42
N LYS A 124 2.20 16.39 -0.59
CA LYS A 124 1.16 17.00 -1.44
C LYS A 124 0.44 16.03 -2.38
N PHE A 125 1.01 14.84 -2.59
CA PHE A 125 0.45 13.76 -3.41
C PHE A 125 -0.10 12.60 -2.58
N ILE A 126 0.23 12.51 -1.29
CA ILE A 126 -0.34 11.49 -0.39
C ILE A 126 -1.84 11.77 -0.22
N PRO A 127 -2.73 10.78 -0.46
CA PRO A 127 -4.15 10.92 -0.21
C PRO A 127 -4.45 11.22 1.27
N ASN A 128 -5.41 12.12 1.53
CA ASN A 128 -5.67 12.59 2.90
C ASN A 128 -6.10 11.48 3.87
N ALA A 129 -6.80 10.46 3.38
CA ALA A 129 -7.32 9.36 4.20
C ALA A 129 -6.23 8.53 4.90
N VAL A 130 -5.00 8.57 4.41
CA VAL A 130 -3.88 7.76 4.93
C VAL A 130 -2.74 8.59 5.48
N LYS A 131 -2.84 9.93 5.50
CA LYS A 131 -1.78 10.77 6.08
C LYS A 131 -1.62 10.44 7.56
N LYS A 132 -0.38 10.49 8.07
CA LYS A 132 -0.17 10.49 9.53
C LYS A 132 -1.00 11.63 10.14
N SER A 133 -1.70 11.33 11.23
CA SER A 133 -2.31 12.34 12.08
C SER A 133 -1.25 13.38 12.43
N GLN A 134 -1.51 14.66 12.13
CA GLN A 134 -0.60 15.75 12.50
C GLN A 134 -0.61 15.99 14.01
#